data_AF-A0A7W0TIF2-F1
#
_entry.id   AF-A0A7W0TIF2-F1
#
_cell.length_a   1.000
_cell.length_b   1.000
_cell.length_c   1.000
_cell.angle_alpha   90.00
_cell.angle_beta   90.00
_cell.angle_gamma   90.00
#
_symmetry.space_group_name_H-M   'P 1'
#
loop_
_entity.id
_entity.type
_entity.pdbx_description
1 polymer ?
#
loop_
_entity_poly.entity_id
_entity_poly.type
_entity_poly.pdbx_seq_one_letter_code
_entity_poly.pdbx_strand_id
1 'polypeptide(L)'
;MDHLAIPVRDQERSRRFYETHRGFGAQPARRYDDGVLMLYSAAGFALALGHAVDEIARPSWMHFGIGLPDRAAVRAARDRLVADGIELVD
;
A
#
# COMPACT_ATOMS: atom_id res chain seq x y z
N MET A 1 -13.48 -9.26 2.60
CA MET A 1 -12.18 -9.21 1.93
C MET A 1 -11.14 -8.92 3.00
N ASP A 2 -10.17 -9.80 3.16
CA ASP A 2 -9.10 -9.74 4.17
C ASP A 2 -7.69 -9.76 3.54
N HIS A 3 -7.63 -9.93 2.22
CA HIS A 3 -6.40 -10.03 1.47
C HIS A 3 -6.51 -9.29 0.13
N LEU A 4 -5.41 -8.67 -0.31
CA LEU A 4 -5.25 -8.10 -1.65
C LEU A 4 -3.83 -8.35 -2.12
N ALA A 5 -3.69 -8.83 -3.36
CA ALA A 5 -2.41 -8.93 -4.05
C ALA A 5 -2.34 -7.90 -5.17
N ILE A 6 -1.23 -7.15 -5.25
CA ILE A 6 -0.99 -6.17 -6.31
C ILE A 6 0.43 -6.32 -6.88
N PRO A 7 0.60 -6.17 -8.21
CA PRO A 7 1.92 -6.05 -8.81
C PRO A 7 2.52 -4.68 -8.47
N VAL A 8 3.82 -4.64 -8.17
CA VAL A 8 4.60 -3.42 -7.93
C VAL A 8 5.96 -3.50 -8.61
N ARG A 9 6.46 -2.36 -9.08
CA ARG A 9 7.79 -2.24 -9.70
C ARG A 9 8.94 -2.26 -8.70
N ASP A 10 8.67 -1.80 -7.48
CA ASP A 10 9.67 -1.73 -6.40
C ASP A 10 8.98 -2.10 -5.09
N GLN A 11 9.28 -3.30 -4.60
CA GLN A 11 8.68 -3.85 -3.38
C GLN A 11 9.12 -3.09 -2.13
N GLU A 12 10.38 -2.63 -2.04
CA GLU A 12 10.89 -1.96 -0.85
C GLU A 12 10.35 -0.53 -0.74
N ARG A 13 10.30 0.20 -1.86
CA ARG A 13 9.65 1.52 -1.91
C ARG A 13 8.16 1.41 -1.58
N SER A 14 7.48 0.40 -2.12
CA SER A 14 6.05 0.16 -1.85
C SER A 14 5.81 -0.24 -0.39
N ARG A 15 6.65 -1.12 0.17
CA ARG A 15 6.62 -1.49 1.58
C ARG A 15 6.71 -0.27 2.48
N ARG A 16 7.72 0.57 2.28
CA ARG A 16 7.91 1.79 3.08
C ARG A 16 6.66 2.66 3.03
N PHE A 17 6.08 2.87 1.84
CA PHE A 17 4.85 3.65 1.71
C PHE A 17 3.69 3.08 2.52
N TYR A 18 3.41 1.77 2.40
CA TYR A 18 2.27 1.16 3.08
C TYR A 18 2.47 1.02 4.60
N GLU A 19 3.69 0.73 5.05
CA GLU A 19 4.03 0.69 6.47
C GLU A 19 3.91 2.10 7.10
N THR A 20 4.51 3.13 6.47
CA THR A 20 4.55 4.50 7.01
C THR A 20 3.19 5.19 6.97
N HIS A 21 2.44 5.11 5.87
CA HIS A 21 1.24 5.94 5.70
C HIS A 21 -0.08 5.20 5.87
N ARG A 22 -0.07 3.86 5.77
CA ARG A 22 -1.29 3.04 5.68
C ARG A 22 -1.36 1.93 6.74
N GLY A 23 -0.42 1.87 7.67
CA GLY A 23 -0.51 1.00 8.84
C GLY A 23 -0.29 -0.48 8.56
N PHE A 24 0.36 -0.82 7.44
CA PHE A 24 0.68 -2.21 7.07
C PHE A 24 1.97 -2.75 7.72
N GLY A 25 2.47 -2.06 8.76
CA GLY A 25 3.62 -2.48 9.57
C GLY A 25 3.24 -3.11 10.90
N ALA A 26 2.02 -3.63 11.05
CA ALA A 26 1.55 -4.18 12.33
C ALA A 26 2.23 -5.49 12.72
N GLN A 27 2.86 -6.18 11.74
CA GLN A 27 3.68 -7.36 11.93
C GLN A 27 4.91 -7.27 11.00
N PRO A 28 6.00 -8.00 11.28
CA PRO A 28 7.14 -8.06 10.39
C PRO A 28 6.71 -8.49 8.98
N ALA A 29 7.17 -7.75 7.97
CA ALA A 29 6.97 -8.13 6.58
C ALA A 29 7.58 -9.51 6.31
N ARG A 30 6.91 -10.33 5.50
CA ARG A 30 7.34 -11.69 5.19
C ARG A 30 7.54 -11.87 3.68
N ARG A 31 8.70 -12.36 3.29
CA ARG A 31 8.99 -12.77 1.91
C ARG A 31 8.73 -14.26 1.75
N TYR A 32 8.10 -14.65 0.65
CA TYR A 32 7.80 -16.04 0.30
C TYR A 32 8.69 -16.51 -0.85
N ASP A 33 8.72 -17.83 -1.08
CA ASP A 33 9.62 -18.48 -2.05
C ASP A 33 9.34 -18.05 -3.51
N ASP A 34 8.12 -17.60 -3.79
CA ASP A 34 7.71 -17.02 -5.07
C ASP A 34 8.10 -15.54 -5.23
N GLY A 35 8.80 -14.97 -4.25
CA GLY A 35 9.26 -13.60 -4.25
C GLY A 35 8.22 -12.58 -3.78
N VAL A 36 6.98 -12.99 -3.47
CA VAL A 36 5.95 -12.10 -2.94
C VAL A 36 6.35 -11.58 -1.55
N LEU A 37 6.15 -10.28 -1.34
CA LEU A 37 6.34 -9.63 -0.05
C LEU A 37 4.97 -9.34 0.59
N MET A 38 4.69 -9.96 1.73
CA MET A 38 3.46 -9.71 2.50
C MET A 38 3.67 -8.67 3.59
N LEU A 39 2.69 -7.77 3.70
CA LEU A 39 2.55 -6.76 4.74
C LEU A 39 1.21 -6.94 5.48
N TYR A 40 1.14 -6.50 6.73
CA TYR A 40 0.02 -6.82 7.62
C TYR A 40 -0.48 -5.58 8.36
N SER A 41 -1.79 -5.35 8.32
CA SER A 41 -2.44 -4.30 9.11
C SER A 41 -2.86 -4.80 10.48
N ALA A 42 -3.05 -3.89 11.43
CA ALA A 42 -3.55 -4.23 12.78
C ALA A 42 -4.98 -4.78 12.77
N ALA A 43 -5.74 -4.54 11.70
CA ALA A 43 -7.09 -5.06 11.51
C ALA A 43 -7.11 -6.49 10.93
N GLY A 44 -5.96 -7.13 10.74
CA GLY A 44 -5.84 -8.48 10.21
C GLY A 44 -5.85 -8.57 8.67
N PHE A 45 -5.84 -7.44 7.96
CA PHE A 45 -5.74 -7.43 6.49
C PHE A 45 -4.31 -7.69 6.02
N ALA A 46 -4.13 -8.57 5.02
CA ALA A 46 -2.86 -8.91 4.39
C ALA A 46 -2.71 -8.30 2.98
N LEU A 47 -1.65 -7.53 2.76
CA LEU A 47 -1.31 -6.95 1.45
C LEU A 47 -0.10 -7.67 0.86
N ALA A 48 -0.31 -8.36 -0.27
CA ALA A 48 0.76 -9.00 -1.03
C ALA A 48 1.28 -8.07 -2.14
N LEU A 49 2.59 -7.83 -2.13
CA LEU A 49 3.30 -7.07 -3.14
C LEU A 49 4.08 -8.03 -4.03
N GLY A 50 3.57 -8.32 -5.23
CA GLY A 50 4.28 -9.11 -6.23
C GLY A 50 5.23 -8.24 -7.04
N HIS A 51 6.48 -8.66 -7.25
CA HIS A 51 7.40 -7.93 -8.12
C HIS A 51 6.99 -8.07 -9.59
N ALA A 52 6.62 -6.96 -10.23
CA ALA A 52 6.28 -6.93 -11.64
C ALA A 52 7.55 -6.94 -12.50
N VAL A 53 7.70 -7.96 -13.33
CA VAL A 53 8.80 -8.04 -14.32
C VAL A 53 8.43 -7.27 -15.59
N ASP A 54 7.16 -7.34 -15.99
CA ASP A 54 6.61 -6.63 -17.14
C ASP A 54 5.95 -5.30 -16.75
N GLU A 55 5.63 -4.48 -17.76
CA GLU A 55 4.86 -3.26 -17.57
C GLU A 55 3.48 -3.56 -16.96
N ILE A 56 3.12 -2.82 -15.91
CA ILE A 56 1.80 -2.94 -15.28
C ILE A 56 0.79 -2.12 -16.09
N ALA A 57 0.04 -2.79 -16.97
CA ALA A 57 -1.10 -2.20 -17.65
C ALA A 57 -2.26 -1.94 -16.67
N ARG A 58 -2.22 -0.79 -15.97
CA ARG A 58 -3.22 -0.40 -14.98
C ARG A 58 -4.31 0.48 -15.62
N PRO A 59 -5.59 0.06 -15.62
CA PRO A 59 -6.69 0.94 -16.02
C PRO A 59 -6.71 2.22 -15.17
N SER A 60 -7.06 3.37 -15.76
CA SER A 60 -7.09 4.65 -15.05
C SER A 60 -8.00 4.65 -13.81
N TRP A 61 -9.09 3.88 -13.85
CA TRP A 61 -10.02 3.75 -12.73
C TRP A 61 -9.56 2.78 -11.64
N MET A 62 -8.52 1.95 -11.87
CA MET A 62 -8.13 0.89 -10.94
C MET A 62 -7.42 1.46 -9.70
N HIS A 63 -8.09 1.33 -8.57
CA HIS A 63 -7.57 1.69 -7.25
C HIS A 63 -8.17 0.77 -6.18
N PHE A 64 -7.57 0.76 -4.99
CA PHE A 64 -8.22 0.29 -3.78
C PHE A 64 -8.19 1.41 -2.75
N GLY A 65 -9.26 1.50 -1.95
CA GLY A 65 -9.42 2.52 -0.92
C GLY A 65 -9.14 1.96 0.47
N ILE A 66 -8.64 2.81 1.36
CA ILE A 66 -8.58 2.55 2.80
C ILE A 66 -9.50 3.55 3.48
N GLY A 67 -10.50 3.04 4.18
CA GLY A 67 -11.45 3.85 4.92
C GLY A 67 -10.77 4.56 6.10
N LEU A 68 -11.06 5.84 6.27
CA LEU A 68 -10.68 6.64 7.43
C LEU A 68 -11.95 7.10 8.15
N PRO A 69 -11.90 7.32 9.48
CA PRO A 69 -13.10 7.49 10.31
C PRO A 69 -13.94 8.70 9.91
N ASP A 70 -13.31 9.76 9.41
CA ASP A 70 -13.99 11.00 9.05
C ASP A 70 -13.18 11.85 8.04
N ARG A 71 -13.80 12.96 7.62
CA ARG A 71 -13.19 13.94 6.71
C ARG A 71 -11.90 14.56 7.26
N ALA A 72 -11.80 14.79 8.57
CA ALA A 72 -10.62 15.39 9.17
C ALA A 72 -9.43 14.43 9.09
N ALA A 73 -9.65 13.14 9.36
CA ALA A 73 -8.64 12.09 9.20
C ALA A 73 -8.15 11.98 7.75
N VAL A 74 -9.05 12.06 6.76
CA VAL A 74 -8.67 12.09 5.34
C VAL A 74 -7.77 13.29 5.03
N ARG A 75 -8.13 14.49 5.51
CA ARG A 75 -7.35 15.71 5.29
C ARG A 75 -5.97 15.63 5.95
N ALA A 76 -5.91 15.18 7.20
CA ALA A 76 -4.64 14.98 7.90
C ALA A 76 -3.76 13.91 7.26
N ALA A 77 -4.34 12.87 6.65
CA ALA A 77 -3.59 11.91 5.86
C ALA A 77 -3.04 12.51 4.57
N ARG A 78 -3.84 13.34 3.86
CA ARG A 78 -3.40 14.09 2.68
C ARG A 78 -2.23 15.01 3.01
N ASP A 79 -2.35 15.79 4.07
CA ASP A 79 -1.33 16.78 4.45
C ASP A 79 0.01 16.11 4.79
N ARG A 80 -0.02 14.95 5.45
CA ARG A 80 1.19 14.14 5.71
C ARG A 80 1.85 13.61 4.44
N LEU A 81 1.06 13.07 3.51
CA LEU A 81 1.61 12.61 2.21
C LEU A 81 2.31 13.74 1.46
N VAL A 82 1.70 14.93 1.43
CA VAL A 82 2.29 16.11 0.78
C VAL A 82 3.56 16.56 1.51
N ALA A 83 3.56 16.58 2.84
CA ALA A 83 4.74 16.94 3.62
C ALA A 83 5.92 15.97 3.39
N ASP A 84 5.63 14.69 3.15
CA ASP A 84 6.63 13.67 2.83
C ASP A 84 6.99 13.61 1.33
N GLY A 85 6.56 14.60 0.53
CA GLY A 85 6.91 14.76 -0.88
C GLY A 85 6.22 13.77 -1.83
N ILE A 86 5.11 13.16 -1.41
CA ILE A 86 4.36 12.21 -2.23
C ILE A 86 3.39 12.98 -3.13
N GLU A 87 3.50 12.73 -4.42
CA GLU A 87 2.59 13.26 -5.44
C GLU A 87 1.17 12.71 -5.24
N LEU A 88 0.19 13.62 -5.25
CA LEU A 88 -1.22 13.26 -5.29
C LEU A 88 -1.65 13.16 -6.76
N VAL A 89 -2.31 12.06 -7.10
CA VAL A 89 -2.86 11.83 -8.45
C VAL A 89 -4.34 12.24 -8.48
N ASP A 90 -4.75 12.89 -9.56
CA ASP A 90 -6.14 13.31 -9.82
C ASP A 90 -7.02 12.16 -10.34
#